data_AF-A0A7R9HHJ2-F1
#
_entry.id   AF-A0A7R9HHJ2-F1
#
_cell.length_a   1.000
_cell.length_b   1.000
_cell.length_c   1.000
_cell.angle_alpha   90.00
_cell.angle_beta   90.00
_cell.angle_gamma   90.00
#
_symmetry.space_group_name_H-M   'P 1'
#
loop_
_entity.id
_entity.type
_entity.pdbx_description
1 polymer ?
#
loop_
_entity_poly.entity_id
_entity_poly.type
_entity_poly.pdbx_seq_one_letter_code
_entity_poly.pdbx_strand_id
1 'polypeptide(L)'
;MDHDGAGESTSLDTKDAQGSLTPDTSPSKNKTSHLVKTETLSDVVERTGSISIGCQEPSDTREVSAGSEPTTRPPPVPTSYLGFVSGWSKVQSCPRLRYLYLKQIRGVDLPKIFQDSLESGVLTDILSTLASEFTSNGSAVYEHLLGLSRVRRFGSLALFMSAQDKTST
;
A
#
# COMPACT_ATOMS: atom_id res chain seq x y z
N MET A 1 47.83 46.64 -4.74
CA MET A 1 48.48 45.56 -5.51
C MET A 1 47.37 44.96 -6.32
N ASP A 2 47.09 45.68 -7.37
CA ASP A 2 46.00 45.53 -8.29
C ASP A 2 46.54 44.73 -9.46
N HIS A 3 45.82 43.70 -9.89
CA HIS A 3 46.06 43.06 -11.18
C HIS A 3 44.75 43.04 -11.97
N ASP A 4 44.71 44.02 -12.86
CA ASP A 4 43.99 44.10 -14.14
C ASP A 4 44.11 42.85 -15.03
N GLY A 5 43.15 42.73 -15.96
CA GLY A 5 43.27 41.99 -17.23
C GLY A 5 42.15 40.97 -17.45
N ALA A 6 40.97 41.32 -17.97
CA ALA A 6 40.62 41.68 -19.36
C ALA A 6 40.73 40.50 -20.37
N GLY A 7 39.60 40.19 -21.01
CA GLY A 7 39.49 39.22 -22.11
C GLY A 7 38.04 39.10 -22.60
N GLU A 8 37.71 39.88 -23.63
CA GLU A 8 36.40 40.11 -24.25
C GLU A 8 36.22 39.29 -25.56
N SER A 9 34.96 39.25 -26.03
CA SER A 9 34.48 38.99 -27.41
C SER A 9 34.41 37.50 -27.82
N THR A 10 33.42 36.97 -28.55
CA THR A 10 32.50 37.42 -29.63
C THR A 10 31.29 36.44 -29.66
N SER A 11 30.00 36.81 -29.77
CA SER A 11 29.21 37.41 -30.88
C SER A 11 28.61 36.43 -31.92
N LEU A 12 27.29 36.57 -32.16
CA LEU A 12 26.45 36.20 -33.34
C LEU A 12 26.10 34.70 -33.51
N ASP A 13 24.86 34.29 -33.81
CA ASP A 13 23.92 34.84 -34.79
C ASP A 13 22.43 34.53 -34.48
N THR A 14 21.54 35.33 -35.08
CA THR A 14 20.06 35.30 -34.99
C THR A 14 19.49 34.69 -36.30
N LYS A 15 18.16 34.53 -36.37
CA LYS A 15 17.30 34.35 -37.57
C LYS A 15 17.23 32.92 -38.13
N ASP A 16 16.14 32.38 -38.64
CA ASP A 16 14.74 32.72 -38.97
C ASP A 16 13.97 31.36 -38.77
N ALA A 17 12.66 31.15 -38.81
CA ALA A 17 11.67 31.59 -39.77
C ALA A 17 10.27 31.11 -39.32
N GLN A 18 9.29 31.86 -39.80
CA GLN A 18 7.86 31.75 -39.56
C GLN A 18 7.18 30.98 -40.71
N GLY A 19 6.27 30.06 -40.38
CA GLY A 19 5.25 29.50 -41.28
C GLY A 19 4.03 29.15 -40.40
N SER A 20 2.87 29.81 -40.41
CA SER A 20 1.97 30.33 -41.46
C SER A 20 0.98 29.26 -42.00
N LEU A 21 -0.28 29.37 -41.54
CA LEU A 21 -1.58 29.08 -42.21
C LEU A 21 -1.98 27.60 -42.45
N THR A 22 -3.21 27.10 -42.34
CA THR A 22 -4.54 27.46 -41.75
C THR A 22 -5.39 26.12 -41.73
N PRO A 23 -6.75 26.05 -41.80
CA PRO A 23 -7.56 25.23 -40.88
C PRO A 23 -8.32 24.10 -41.63
N ASP A 24 -9.31 23.51 -40.95
CA ASP A 24 -10.59 23.00 -41.50
C ASP A 24 -10.93 21.51 -41.19
N THR A 25 -12.00 21.35 -40.40
CA THR A 25 -13.15 20.46 -40.65
C THR A 25 -13.05 18.95 -40.43
N SER A 26 -13.63 18.58 -39.28
CA SER A 26 -14.80 17.68 -39.13
C SER A 26 -14.64 16.19 -38.76
N PRO A 27 -15.68 15.62 -38.13
CA PRO A 27 -15.60 14.43 -37.29
C PRO A 27 -15.97 13.16 -38.06
N SER A 28 -15.23 12.07 -37.83
CA SER A 28 -15.57 10.76 -38.37
C SER A 28 -16.27 9.90 -37.32
N LYS A 29 -17.56 9.70 -37.52
CA LYS A 29 -18.35 8.63 -36.91
C LYS A 29 -18.02 7.35 -37.66
N ASN A 30 -17.52 6.32 -37.00
CA ASN A 30 -17.76 4.95 -37.44
C ASN A 30 -18.31 4.09 -36.29
N LYS A 31 -19.35 3.39 -36.66
CA LYS A 31 -20.24 2.55 -35.87
C LYS A 31 -19.89 1.13 -36.23
N THR A 32 -19.42 0.33 -35.28
CA THR A 32 -19.45 -1.14 -35.44
C THR A 32 -19.79 -1.79 -34.10
N SER A 33 -20.94 -2.46 -34.16
CA SER A 33 -21.54 -3.40 -33.25
C SER A 33 -20.61 -4.53 -32.81
N HIS A 34 -20.67 -4.92 -31.53
CA HIS A 34 -20.81 -6.33 -31.17
C HIS A 34 -21.58 -6.45 -29.85
N LEU A 35 -22.82 -6.92 -29.99
CA LEU A 35 -23.71 -7.34 -28.93
C LEU A 35 -23.21 -8.69 -28.41
N VAL A 36 -22.53 -8.71 -27.26
CA VAL A 36 -22.33 -9.96 -26.51
C VAL A 36 -23.40 -10.03 -25.43
N LYS A 37 -24.22 -11.05 -25.57
CA LYS A 37 -25.30 -11.45 -24.68
C LYS A 37 -24.75 -12.58 -23.83
N THR A 38 -24.56 -12.36 -22.54
CA THR A 38 -24.34 -13.42 -21.53
C THR A 38 -24.91 -12.90 -20.21
N GLU A 39 -26.13 -13.30 -19.87
CA GLU A 39 -26.42 -14.38 -18.91
C GLU A 39 -26.58 -13.85 -17.48
N THR A 40 -27.85 -13.68 -17.15
CA THR A 40 -28.55 -13.83 -15.86
C THR A 40 -27.68 -14.09 -14.62
N LEU A 41 -27.61 -13.12 -13.72
CA LEU A 41 -27.27 -13.34 -12.31
C LEU A 41 -28.57 -13.48 -11.52
N SER A 42 -28.85 -14.71 -11.14
CA SER A 42 -29.95 -15.09 -10.26
C SER A 42 -29.61 -14.79 -8.79
N ASP A 43 -30.66 -14.38 -8.09
CA ASP A 43 -30.98 -14.62 -6.69
C ASP A 43 -30.06 -14.10 -5.57
N VAL A 44 -30.59 -13.04 -4.95
CA VAL A 44 -30.72 -12.82 -3.51
C VAL A 44 -30.57 -14.11 -2.68
N VAL A 45 -29.60 -14.10 -1.77
CA VAL A 45 -29.78 -14.75 -0.46
C VAL A 45 -29.18 -13.87 0.62
N GLU A 46 -30.08 -13.22 1.37
CA GLU A 46 -29.76 -12.73 2.70
C GLU A 46 -29.31 -13.90 3.57
N ARG A 47 -28.21 -13.71 4.31
CA ARG A 47 -28.05 -14.35 5.61
C ARG A 47 -27.22 -13.46 6.52
N THR A 48 -27.94 -12.69 7.32
CA THR A 48 -27.52 -12.20 8.63
C THR A 48 -26.92 -13.36 9.45
N GLY A 49 -25.70 -13.16 9.94
CA GLY A 49 -25.03 -14.13 10.80
C GLY A 49 -23.78 -13.50 11.40
N SER A 50 -23.96 -12.70 12.44
CA SER A 50 -22.87 -12.28 13.33
C SER A 50 -22.23 -13.53 13.94
N ILE A 51 -21.13 -14.00 13.36
CA ILE A 51 -20.32 -15.07 13.92
C ILE A 51 -18.99 -14.43 14.33
N SER A 52 -18.84 -14.18 15.62
CA SER A 52 -17.55 -13.93 16.25
C SER A 52 -16.72 -15.20 16.15
N ILE A 53 -15.94 -15.34 15.09
CA ILE A 53 -14.90 -16.37 15.01
C ILE A 53 -13.73 -15.88 15.87
N GLY A 54 -13.74 -16.32 17.13
CA GLY A 54 -12.52 -16.36 17.93
C GLY A 54 -11.51 -17.25 17.21
N CYS A 55 -10.27 -16.77 17.12
CA CYS A 55 -9.14 -17.53 16.61
C CYS A 55 -9.01 -18.87 17.34
N GLN A 56 -9.55 -19.94 16.75
CA GLN A 56 -9.27 -21.29 17.21
C GLN A 56 -8.49 -22.05 16.15
N GLU A 57 -7.56 -22.82 16.71
CA GLU A 57 -6.47 -23.59 16.16
C GLU A 57 -6.96 -24.83 15.38
N PRO A 58 -6.32 -25.19 14.26
CA PRO A 58 -6.46 -26.52 13.68
C PRO A 58 -5.48 -27.49 14.35
N SER A 59 -6.01 -28.40 15.17
CA SER A 59 -5.30 -29.58 15.68
C SER A 59 -5.53 -30.77 14.75
N ASP A 60 -4.48 -31.22 14.04
CA ASP A 60 -4.13 -32.64 13.98
C ASP A 60 -2.65 -32.89 13.58
N THR A 61 -1.85 -33.15 14.63
CA THR A 61 -0.75 -34.13 14.76
C THR A 61 0.33 -34.29 13.68
N ARG A 62 1.51 -33.70 13.94
CA ARG A 62 2.80 -34.44 13.99
C ARG A 62 3.89 -33.64 14.72
N GLU A 63 4.46 -34.26 15.75
CA GLU A 63 5.37 -33.67 16.73
C GLU A 63 6.77 -33.37 16.17
N VAL A 64 7.34 -32.21 16.53
CA VAL A 64 8.62 -32.04 17.28
C VAL A 64 8.89 -30.54 17.52
N SER A 65 9.01 -30.19 18.81
CA SER A 65 9.74 -29.06 19.43
C SER A 65 9.16 -27.63 19.44
N ALA A 66 9.07 -27.12 20.69
CA ALA A 66 8.78 -25.76 21.18
C ALA A 66 7.30 -25.35 21.25
N GLY A 67 6.78 -25.31 22.47
CA GLY A 67 5.37 -25.14 22.82
C GLY A 67 4.69 -23.89 22.27
N SER A 68 3.51 -24.11 21.71
CA SER A 68 2.56 -23.06 21.30
C SER A 68 1.34 -23.12 22.22
N GLU A 69 1.37 -22.37 23.32
CA GLU A 69 0.11 -21.95 23.93
C GLU A 69 -0.65 -21.08 22.93
N PRO A 70 -2.00 -21.17 22.84
CA PRO A 70 -2.81 -20.26 22.05
C PRO A 70 -2.57 -18.84 22.57
N THR A 71 -1.68 -18.12 21.88
CA THR A 71 -1.12 -16.90 22.43
C THR A 71 -2.20 -15.82 22.32
N THR A 72 -2.92 -15.61 23.43
CA THR A 72 -3.94 -14.55 23.56
C THR A 72 -3.31 -13.15 23.50
N ARG A 73 -1.97 -13.06 23.47
CA ARG A 73 -1.19 -11.83 23.49
C ARG A 73 -0.45 -11.64 22.17
N PRO A 74 -0.33 -10.40 21.67
CA PRO A 74 0.46 -10.14 20.47
C PRO A 74 1.96 -10.38 20.73
N PRO A 75 2.75 -10.68 19.69
CA PRO A 75 4.22 -10.74 19.76
C PRO A 75 4.83 -9.42 20.28
N PRO A 76 6.09 -9.45 20.75
CA PRO A 76 6.79 -8.27 21.24
C PRO A 76 7.00 -7.23 20.13
N VAL A 77 7.11 -5.95 20.54
CA VAL A 77 7.31 -4.82 19.62
C VAL A 77 8.57 -5.04 18.77
N PRO A 78 8.47 -5.04 17.44
CA PRO A 78 9.61 -5.25 16.58
C PRO A 78 10.51 -4.02 16.53
N THR A 79 11.81 -4.25 16.49
CA THR A 79 12.83 -3.20 16.30
C THR A 79 13.44 -3.21 14.89
N SER A 80 13.11 -4.22 14.08
CA SER A 80 13.61 -4.41 12.72
C SER A 80 12.57 -5.08 11.83
N TYR A 81 12.75 -5.00 10.51
CA TYR A 81 11.87 -5.62 9.53
C TYR A 81 11.69 -7.13 9.75
N LEU A 82 12.78 -7.86 9.98
CA LEU A 82 12.71 -9.30 10.19
C LEU A 82 11.94 -9.66 11.47
N GLY A 83 12.12 -8.88 12.53
CA GLY A 83 11.32 -9.01 13.75
C GLY A 83 9.84 -8.76 13.50
N PHE A 84 9.52 -7.74 12.68
CA PHE A 84 8.15 -7.45 12.26
C PHE A 84 7.55 -8.64 11.50
N VAL A 85 8.22 -9.14 10.45
CA VAL A 85 7.68 -10.25 9.63
C VAL A 85 7.50 -11.52 10.46
N SER A 86 8.44 -11.84 11.34
CA SER A 86 8.33 -13.01 12.23
C SER A 86 7.14 -12.89 13.19
N GLY A 87 6.89 -11.70 13.75
CA GLY A 87 5.71 -11.45 14.58
C GLY A 87 4.42 -11.44 13.76
N TRP A 88 4.43 -10.79 12.59
CA TRP A 88 3.29 -10.64 11.70
C TRP A 88 2.75 -12.00 11.23
N SER A 89 3.64 -12.90 10.83
CA SER A 89 3.32 -14.29 10.45
C SER A 89 2.56 -15.04 11.56
N LYS A 90 2.91 -14.82 12.83
CA LYS A 90 2.27 -15.50 13.97
C LYS A 90 0.86 -15.01 14.25
N VAL A 91 0.54 -13.77 13.84
CA VAL A 91 -0.77 -13.16 14.08
C VAL A 91 -1.64 -13.10 12.83
N GLN A 92 -1.13 -13.53 11.66
CA GLN A 92 -1.77 -13.27 10.37
C GLN A 92 -3.22 -13.79 10.27
N SER A 93 -3.50 -14.93 10.89
CA SER A 93 -4.83 -15.57 10.86
C SER A 93 -5.84 -14.91 11.82
N CYS A 94 -5.41 -13.92 12.59
CA CYS A 94 -6.17 -13.32 13.68
C CYS A 94 -6.27 -11.80 13.54
N PRO A 95 -7.38 -11.26 13.01
CA PRO A 95 -7.57 -9.82 12.83
C PRO A 95 -7.35 -9.03 14.13
N ARG A 96 -7.89 -9.54 15.24
CA ARG A 96 -7.71 -8.95 16.57
C ARG A 96 -6.24 -8.89 17.00
N LEU A 97 -5.47 -9.95 16.77
CA LEU A 97 -4.05 -9.97 17.14
C LEU A 97 -3.21 -9.12 16.18
N ARG A 98 -3.55 -9.06 14.89
CA ARG A 98 -2.93 -8.12 13.92
C ARG A 98 -3.11 -6.67 14.37
N TYR A 99 -4.33 -6.30 14.73
CA TYR A 99 -4.63 -4.99 15.29
C TYR A 99 -3.79 -4.68 16.52
N LEU A 100 -3.79 -5.57 17.53
CA LEU A 100 -3.04 -5.36 18.76
C LEU A 100 -1.53 -5.32 18.51
N TYR A 101 -1.02 -6.11 17.57
CA TYR A 101 0.39 -6.11 17.20
C TYR A 101 0.80 -4.79 16.53
N LEU A 102 0.05 -4.34 15.52
CA LEU A 102 0.33 -3.09 14.81
C LEU A 102 0.15 -1.86 15.72
N LYS A 103 -0.81 -1.91 16.65
CA LYS A 103 -1.08 -0.83 17.61
C LYS A 103 0.07 -0.59 18.59
N GLN A 104 0.90 -1.59 18.86
CA GLN A 104 2.09 -1.41 19.70
C GLN A 104 3.18 -0.57 19.03
N ILE A 105 3.16 -0.50 17.70
CA ILE A 105 4.16 0.22 16.91
C ILE A 105 3.67 1.66 16.74
N ARG A 106 4.48 2.63 17.18
CA ARG A 106 4.19 4.04 16.93
C ARG A 106 4.47 4.35 15.46
N GLY A 107 3.62 5.17 14.84
CA GLY A 107 3.79 5.58 13.43
C GLY A 107 5.18 6.13 13.12
N VAL A 108 5.74 6.94 14.03
CA VAL A 108 7.08 7.54 13.92
C VAL A 108 8.24 6.53 13.87
N ASP A 109 8.03 5.30 14.34
CA ASP A 109 9.06 4.25 14.38
C ASP A 109 9.04 3.39 13.10
N LEU A 110 7.97 3.45 12.29
CA LEU A 110 7.82 2.66 11.06
C LEU A 110 8.98 2.89 10.05
N PRO A 111 9.44 4.14 9.77
CA PRO A 111 10.59 4.34 8.90
C PRO A 111 11.87 3.64 9.36
N LYS A 112 12.09 3.54 10.68
CA LYS A 112 13.28 2.91 11.27
C LYS A 112 13.21 1.39 11.25
N ILE A 113 12.01 0.83 11.43
CA ILE A 113 11.78 -0.62 11.40
C ILE A 113 11.88 -1.14 9.97
N PHE A 114 11.24 -0.46 9.02
CA PHE A 114 11.08 -0.95 7.64
C PHE A 114 12.22 -0.54 6.70
N GLN A 115 12.82 0.64 6.87
CA GLN A 115 13.94 1.14 6.05
C GLN A 115 13.74 0.90 4.54
N ASP A 116 14.55 0.05 3.92
CA ASP A 116 14.44 -0.38 2.50
C ASP A 116 13.80 -1.76 2.33
N SER A 117 13.41 -2.41 3.42
CA SER A 117 12.98 -3.80 3.42
C SER A 117 11.48 -3.97 3.27
N LEU A 118 10.69 -2.88 3.25
CA LEU A 118 9.24 -2.97 3.06
C LEU A 118 8.89 -3.66 1.73
N GLU A 119 8.02 -4.67 1.79
CA GLU A 119 7.52 -5.42 0.64
C GLU A 119 6.05 -5.10 0.37
N SER A 120 5.60 -5.30 -0.88
CA SER A 120 4.23 -4.99 -1.29
C SER A 120 3.19 -5.78 -0.49
N GLY A 121 3.38 -7.09 -0.32
CA GLY A 121 2.45 -7.94 0.44
C GLY A 121 2.31 -7.49 1.90
N VAL A 122 3.43 -7.13 2.53
CA VAL A 122 3.44 -6.59 3.90
C VAL A 122 2.74 -5.23 3.96
N LEU A 123 2.98 -4.34 2.99
CA LEU A 123 2.30 -3.06 2.91
C LEU A 123 0.77 -3.24 2.75
N THR A 124 0.32 -4.10 1.83
CA THR A 124 -1.09 -4.39 1.62
C THR A 124 -1.74 -4.92 2.89
N ASP A 125 -1.12 -5.89 3.56
CA ASP A 125 -1.61 -6.46 4.81
C ASP A 125 -1.77 -5.40 5.92
N ILE A 126 -0.79 -4.51 6.04
CA ILE A 126 -0.81 -3.40 7.00
C ILE A 126 -1.99 -2.47 6.67
N LEU A 127 -2.13 -2.07 5.41
CA LEU A 127 -3.20 -1.17 4.97
C LEU A 127 -4.58 -1.79 5.18
N SER A 128 -4.76 -3.07 4.86
CA SER A 128 -6.02 -3.80 5.13
C SER A 128 -6.34 -3.83 6.62
N THR A 129 -5.34 -4.07 7.48
CA THR A 129 -5.52 -4.06 8.94
C THR A 129 -5.89 -2.68 9.46
N LEU A 130 -5.28 -1.62 8.93
CA LEU A 130 -5.64 -0.23 9.27
C LEU A 130 -7.06 0.11 8.79
N ALA A 131 -7.44 -0.33 7.59
CA ALA A 131 -8.74 -0.05 7.00
C ALA A 131 -9.88 -0.80 7.71
N SER A 132 -9.69 -2.07 8.10
CA SER A 132 -10.74 -2.87 8.74
C SER A 132 -10.73 -2.74 10.26
N GLU A 133 -9.57 -2.99 10.90
CA GLU A 133 -9.53 -3.14 12.35
C GLU A 133 -9.39 -1.80 13.07
N PHE A 134 -8.55 -0.88 12.59
CA PHE A 134 -8.36 0.39 13.29
C PHE A 134 -9.61 1.27 13.20
N THR A 135 -10.26 1.33 12.04
CA THR A 135 -11.50 2.07 11.85
C THR A 135 -12.62 1.50 12.71
N SER A 136 -12.80 0.18 12.71
CA SER A 136 -13.81 -0.53 13.51
C SER A 136 -13.59 -0.33 15.02
N ASN A 137 -12.34 -0.28 15.47
CA ASN A 137 -11.98 -0.04 16.87
C ASN A 137 -11.82 1.46 17.23
N GLY A 138 -12.17 2.39 16.34
CA GLY A 138 -12.07 3.84 16.58
C GLY A 138 -10.65 4.35 16.86
N SER A 139 -9.63 3.62 16.40
CA SER A 139 -8.22 3.96 16.61
C SER A 139 -7.72 4.91 15.53
N ALA A 140 -6.83 5.84 15.90
CA ALA A 140 -6.24 6.77 14.95
C ALA A 140 -5.36 6.04 13.93
N VAL A 141 -5.69 6.17 12.65
CA VAL A 141 -4.96 5.56 11.52
C VAL A 141 -3.89 6.48 10.96
N TYR A 142 -4.08 7.80 11.10
CA TYR A 142 -3.26 8.83 10.47
C TYR A 142 -1.76 8.69 10.77
N GLU A 143 -1.39 8.48 12.04
CA GLU A 143 0.02 8.37 12.45
C GLU A 143 0.72 7.19 11.78
N HIS A 144 0.04 6.05 11.64
CA HIS A 144 0.58 4.88 10.95
C HIS A 144 0.76 5.15 9.46
N LEU A 145 -0.22 5.76 8.79
CA LEU A 145 -0.10 6.12 7.37
C LEU A 145 0.99 7.16 7.13
N LEU A 146 1.11 8.16 8.02
CA LEU A 146 2.17 9.17 7.96
C LEU A 146 3.55 8.52 8.15
N GLY A 147 3.67 7.56 9.07
CA GLY A 147 4.88 6.76 9.26
C GLY A 147 5.23 5.93 8.03
N LEU A 148 4.26 5.22 7.46
CA LEU A 148 4.46 4.40 6.25
C LEU A 148 4.90 5.24 5.06
N SER A 149 4.28 6.40 4.83
CA SER A 149 4.63 7.29 3.72
C SER A 149 6.07 7.82 3.78
N ARG A 150 6.70 7.79 4.96
CA ARG A 150 8.11 8.17 5.18
C ARG A 150 9.10 7.02 5.02
N VAL A 151 8.64 5.79 4.83
CA VAL A 151 9.52 4.64 4.53
C VAL A 151 10.10 4.80 3.13
N ARG A 152 11.42 4.68 2.95
CA ARG A 152 12.10 4.95 1.67
C ARG A 152 11.51 4.18 0.50
N ARG A 153 11.17 2.90 0.72
CA ARG A 153 10.61 2.02 -0.32
C ARG A 153 9.11 2.23 -0.58
N PHE A 154 8.40 2.99 0.27
CA PHE A 154 6.96 3.19 0.14
C PHE A 154 6.59 3.84 -1.20
N GLY A 155 7.29 4.90 -1.61
CA GLY A 155 7.01 5.59 -2.87
C GLY A 155 7.08 4.66 -4.07
N SER A 156 8.10 3.79 -4.12
CA SER A 156 8.22 2.78 -5.18
C SER A 156 7.06 1.79 -5.15
N LEU A 157 6.69 1.28 -3.97
CA LEU A 157 5.57 0.34 -3.86
C LEU A 157 4.23 0.96 -4.24
N ALA A 158 3.97 2.21 -3.83
CA ALA A 158 2.73 2.94 -4.12
C ALA A 158 2.51 3.17 -5.63
N LEU A 159 3.60 3.26 -6.41
CA LEU A 159 3.52 3.33 -7.88
C LEU A 159 3.00 2.03 -8.49
N PHE A 160 3.33 0.87 -7.90
CA PHE A 160 2.92 -0.44 -8.39
C PHE A 160 1.61 -0.96 -7.78
N MET A 161 1.05 -0.26 -6.78
CA MET A 161 -0.29 -0.57 -6.27
C MET A 161 -1.34 -0.31 -7.35
N SER A 162 -2.13 -1.33 -7.66
CA SER A 162 -3.14 -1.30 -8.73
C SER A 162 -4.27 -0.32 -8.40
N ALA A 163 -5.06 0.08 -9.40
CA ALA A 163 -6.20 0.95 -9.17
C ALA A 163 -7.21 0.33 -8.17
N GLN A 164 -7.32 -1.00 -8.12
CA GLN A 164 -8.21 -1.70 -7.17
C GLN A 164 -7.73 -1.58 -5.72
N ASP A 165 -6.41 -1.54 -5.50
CA ASP A 165 -5.83 -1.34 -4.16
C ASP A 165 -6.06 0.10 -3.64
N LYS A 166 -6.31 1.04 -4.55
CA LYS A 166 -6.54 2.47 -4.24
C LYS A 166 -8.03 2.79 -3.99
N THR A 167 -8.94 1.89 -4.35
CA THR A 167 -10.40 2.11 -4.31
C THR A 167 -11.13 1.23 -3.30
N SER A 168 -10.44 0.44 -2.47
CA SER A 168 -11.07 -0.23 -1.32
C SER A 168 -11.38 0.81 -0.24
N THR A 169 -12.45 1.57 -0.45
CA THR A 169 -13.08 2.52 0.47
C THR A 169 -14.37 1.93 0.97
#